data_AF-A0ABD5ZIT8-F1
#
_entry.id   AF-A0ABD5ZIT8-F1
#
_cell.length_a   1.000
_cell.length_b   1.000
_cell.length_c   1.000
_cell.angle_alpha   90.00
_cell.angle_beta   90.00
_cell.angle_gamma   90.00
#
_symmetry.space_group_name_H-M   'P 1'
#
loop_
_entity.id
_entity.type
_entity.pdbx_description
1 polymer ?
#
loop_
_entity_poly.entity_id
_entity_poly.type
_entity_poly.pdbx_seq_one_letter_code
_entity_poly.pdbx_strand_id
1 'polypeptide(L)'
;MSEESDDTDYFDYWNASKPEFNEVFNRNPSLMGMMKGYMAEEKLKVDVLEQNPRVQNLHSPDDHDRELKGDWRFDWDGEEHIIVEVKCLQSNYVEARNTLSGEVHYTGKYQCDASDRREIELDSGETVETTLLEVGEFDILAVGIFEFGNEWNFVFAKNEDLPKTTYHSYSEAAQDRLIKGMHNIEYPLPDDSIYSENIWPLVEETVAER
;
A
#
# COMPACT_ATOMS: atom_id res chain seq x y z
N MET A 1 2.96 11.84 29.35
CA MET A 1 2.65 13.18 28.80
C MET A 1 1.51 12.96 27.85
N SER A 2 0.38 13.63 28.06
CA SER A 2 -0.74 13.57 27.12
C SER A 2 -0.29 14.20 25.82
N GLU A 3 -0.32 13.45 24.72
CA GLU A 3 -0.30 14.01 23.38
C GLU A 3 -1.56 14.88 23.29
N GLU A 4 -1.37 16.21 23.38
CA GLU A 4 -2.38 17.13 22.89
C GLU A 4 -2.46 16.87 21.39
N SER A 5 -3.53 16.19 20.95
CA SER A 5 -3.88 16.19 19.54
C SER A 5 -4.09 17.66 19.16
N ASP A 6 -3.15 18.20 18.40
CA ASP A 6 -3.27 19.54 17.84
C ASP A 6 -4.39 19.47 16.79
N ASP A 7 -5.65 19.60 17.25
CA ASP A 7 -6.87 19.62 16.43
C ASP A 7 -6.97 20.96 15.68
N THR A 8 -5.86 21.33 15.06
CA THR A 8 -5.73 22.54 14.26
C THR A 8 -6.58 22.34 13.02
N ASP A 9 -7.66 23.12 12.90
CA ASP A 9 -8.36 23.27 11.64
C ASP A 9 -7.46 24.03 10.65
N TYR A 10 -6.81 23.29 9.76
CA TYR A 10 -5.91 23.86 8.75
C TYR A 10 -6.61 24.76 7.72
N PHE A 11 -7.94 24.66 7.54
CA PHE A 11 -8.67 25.61 6.71
C PHE A 11 -8.73 26.99 7.39
N ASP A 12 -9.01 27.02 8.69
CA ASP A 12 -9.02 28.26 9.46
C ASP A 12 -7.60 28.80 9.66
N TYR A 13 -6.64 27.94 10.04
CA TYR A 13 -5.26 28.33 10.33
C TYR A 13 -4.55 28.93 9.10
N TRP A 14 -4.74 28.33 7.92
CA TRP A 14 -4.18 28.88 6.67
C TRP A 14 -5.07 29.93 6.01
N ASN A 15 -6.26 30.19 6.56
CA ASN A 15 -7.31 30.99 5.92
C ASN A 15 -7.52 30.57 4.46
N ALA A 16 -7.72 29.26 4.29
CA ALA A 16 -7.86 28.60 3.00
C ALA A 16 -9.23 27.96 2.88
N SER A 17 -9.74 27.89 1.65
CA SER A 17 -11.05 27.34 1.34
C SER A 17 -10.95 26.01 0.57
N LYS A 18 -11.99 25.18 0.64
CA LYS A 18 -12.07 23.93 -0.15
C LYS A 18 -11.83 24.16 -1.66
N PRO A 19 -12.39 25.21 -2.30
CA PRO A 19 -12.09 25.51 -3.71
C PRO A 19 -10.61 25.79 -3.97
N GLU A 20 -9.92 26.50 -3.07
CA GLU A 20 -8.49 26.80 -3.23
C GLU A 20 -7.63 25.55 -3.12
N PHE A 21 -7.93 24.65 -2.17
CA PHE A 21 -7.29 23.34 -2.08
C PHE A 21 -7.51 22.51 -3.35
N ASN A 22 -8.74 22.45 -3.86
CA ASN A 22 -9.03 21.73 -5.10
C ASN A 22 -8.26 22.31 -6.30
N GLU A 23 -8.16 23.64 -6.40
CA GLU A 23 -7.35 24.28 -7.45
C GLU A 23 -5.86 23.94 -7.32
N VAL A 24 -5.32 23.91 -6.09
CA VAL A 24 -3.95 23.48 -5.82
C VAL A 24 -3.73 22.03 -6.25
N PHE A 25 -4.62 21.11 -5.86
CA PHE A 25 -4.48 19.71 -6.24
C PHE A 25 -4.63 19.49 -7.75
N ASN A 26 -5.59 20.14 -8.40
CA ASN A 26 -5.81 20.04 -9.85
C ASN A 26 -4.59 20.53 -10.66
N ARG A 27 -3.84 21.51 -10.13
CA ARG A 27 -2.63 22.05 -10.76
C ARG A 27 -1.37 21.24 -10.46
N ASN A 28 -1.38 20.37 -9.45
CA ASN A 28 -0.20 19.66 -8.97
C ASN A 28 -0.48 18.14 -8.88
N PRO A 29 -0.41 17.40 -10.01
CA PRO A 29 -0.68 15.96 -10.03
C PRO A 29 0.17 15.13 -9.06
N SER A 30 1.44 15.49 -8.88
CA SER A 30 2.33 14.80 -7.92
C SER A 30 1.86 14.98 -6.47
N LEU A 31 1.41 16.18 -6.11
CA LEU A 31 0.83 16.44 -4.79
C LEU A 31 -0.48 15.66 -4.60
N MET A 32 -1.32 15.60 -5.64
CA MET A 32 -2.55 14.81 -5.61
C MET A 32 -2.25 13.32 -5.35
N GLY A 33 -1.27 12.76 -6.04
CA GLY A 33 -0.84 11.37 -5.84
C GLY A 33 -0.37 11.10 -4.41
N MET A 34 0.46 12.01 -3.86
CA MET A 34 0.96 11.92 -2.48
C MET A 34 -0.18 12.01 -1.45
N MET A 35 -1.06 13.00 -1.58
CA MET A 35 -2.23 13.15 -0.70
C MET A 35 -3.16 11.94 -0.75
N LYS A 36 -3.32 11.35 -1.93
CA LYS A 36 -4.10 10.13 -2.08
C LYS A 36 -3.47 8.94 -1.34
N GLY A 37 -2.14 8.83 -1.31
CA GLY A 37 -1.42 7.84 -0.49
C GLY A 37 -1.80 7.96 0.98
N TYR A 38 -1.56 9.12 1.58
CA TYR A 38 -1.93 9.38 2.98
C TYR A 38 -3.42 9.17 3.27
N MET A 39 -4.30 9.55 2.34
CA MET A 39 -5.73 9.29 2.50
C MET A 39 -6.04 7.78 2.47
N ALA A 40 -5.36 7.00 1.64
CA ALA A 40 -5.53 5.55 1.58
C ALA A 40 -5.07 4.88 2.86
N GLU A 41 -3.96 5.33 3.45
CA GLU A 41 -3.47 4.84 4.75
C GLU A 41 -4.49 5.09 5.86
N GLU A 42 -4.99 6.33 6.00
CA GLU A 42 -6.00 6.65 7.02
C GLU A 42 -7.31 5.91 6.76
N LYS A 43 -7.69 5.73 5.48
CA LYS A 43 -8.87 4.98 5.09
C LYS A 43 -8.76 3.50 5.42
N LEU A 44 -7.62 2.89 5.17
CA LEU A 44 -7.36 1.50 5.56
C LEU A 44 -7.46 1.34 7.08
N LYS A 45 -6.84 2.24 7.84
CA LYS A 45 -6.88 2.24 9.29
C LYS A 45 -8.31 2.31 9.83
N VAL A 46 -9.06 3.35 9.46
CA VAL A 46 -10.40 3.60 10.02
C VAL A 46 -11.43 2.59 9.49
N ASP A 47 -11.44 2.34 8.18
CA ASP A 47 -12.52 1.57 7.54
C ASP A 47 -12.26 0.05 7.59
N VAL A 48 -11.02 -0.39 7.84
CA VAL A 48 -10.65 -1.82 7.88
C VAL A 48 -10.01 -2.21 9.22
N LEU A 49 -8.87 -1.62 9.59
CA LEU A 49 -8.06 -2.13 10.70
C LEU A 49 -8.73 -1.95 12.07
N GLU A 50 -9.21 -0.74 12.36
CA GLU A 50 -9.90 -0.40 13.62
C GLU A 50 -11.26 -1.10 13.76
N GLN A 51 -11.81 -1.63 12.67
CA GLN A 51 -13.09 -2.34 12.69
C GLN A 51 -12.96 -3.77 13.27
N ASN A 52 -11.74 -4.30 13.39
CA ASN A 52 -11.51 -5.63 13.91
C ASN A 52 -10.96 -5.59 15.35
N PRO A 53 -11.69 -6.09 16.35
CA PRO A 53 -11.27 -6.04 17.75
C PRO A 53 -10.04 -6.93 18.08
N ARG A 54 -9.59 -7.77 17.15
CA ARG A 54 -8.34 -8.56 17.30
C ARG A 54 -7.08 -7.74 17.00
N VAL A 55 -7.22 -6.62 16.29
CA VAL A 55 -6.13 -5.67 16.04
C VAL A 55 -5.80 -4.94 17.34
N GLN A 56 -4.56 -5.08 17.81
CA GLN A 56 -4.06 -4.43 19.02
C GLN A 56 -2.82 -3.59 18.68
N ASN A 57 -2.52 -2.58 19.51
CA ASN A 57 -1.31 -1.74 19.36
C ASN A 57 -1.11 -1.17 17.94
N LEU A 58 -2.20 -0.81 17.26
CA LEU A 58 -2.16 -0.21 15.92
C LEU A 58 -1.42 1.13 15.96
N HIS A 59 -0.37 1.26 15.15
CA HIS A 59 0.41 2.48 15.02
C HIS A 59 1.03 2.59 13.64
N SER A 60 1.34 3.82 13.22
CA SER A 60 2.13 4.10 12.04
C SER A 60 3.56 4.45 12.48
N PRO A 61 4.61 3.85 11.88
CA PRO A 61 5.98 4.26 12.11
C PRO A 61 6.22 5.75 11.76
N ASP A 62 7.19 6.38 12.40
CA ASP A 62 7.62 7.73 12.01
C ASP A 62 8.28 7.66 10.62
N ASP A 63 7.87 8.50 9.67
CA ASP A 63 8.46 8.62 8.33
C ASP A 63 10.00 8.84 8.36
N HIS A 64 10.55 9.34 9.47
CA HIS A 64 11.98 9.50 9.68
C HIS A 64 12.68 8.27 10.26
N ASP A 65 11.94 7.31 10.80
CA ASP A 65 12.47 6.04 11.30
C ASP A 65 12.63 5.03 10.15
N ARG A 66 13.84 4.98 9.60
CA ARG A 66 14.17 4.08 8.49
C ARG A 66 14.29 2.61 8.90
N GLU A 67 14.32 2.31 10.21
CA GLU A 67 14.43 0.94 10.73
C GLU A 67 13.06 0.24 10.73
N LEU A 68 11.98 0.99 10.96
CA LEU A 68 10.62 0.48 10.97
C LEU A 68 9.96 0.66 9.58
N LYS A 69 9.65 -0.47 8.94
CA LYS A 69 8.97 -0.54 7.62
C LYS A 69 7.44 -0.59 7.72
N GLY A 70 6.77 -0.34 6.61
CA GLY A 70 5.30 -0.39 6.49
C GLY A 70 4.62 0.89 6.97
N ASP A 71 3.42 1.14 6.44
CA ASP A 71 2.62 2.32 6.79
C ASP A 71 1.80 2.07 8.07
N TRP A 72 1.42 0.81 8.31
CA TRP A 72 0.72 0.40 9.53
C TRP A 72 1.34 -0.85 10.16
N ARG A 73 1.39 -0.85 11.49
CA ARG A 73 1.81 -1.97 12.31
C ARG A 73 0.80 -2.26 13.39
N PHE A 74 0.53 -3.54 13.64
CA PHE A 74 -0.34 -3.96 14.74
C PHE A 74 0.01 -5.36 15.24
N ASP A 75 -0.47 -5.69 16.42
CA ASP A 75 -0.37 -7.03 16.99
C ASP A 75 -1.66 -7.80 16.75
N TRP A 76 -1.53 -9.11 16.53
CA TRP A 76 -2.66 -9.98 16.23
C TRP A 76 -2.57 -11.28 17.04
N ASP A 77 -3.55 -11.51 17.91
CA ASP A 77 -3.64 -12.73 18.74
C ASP A 77 -2.35 -13.07 19.53
N GLY A 78 -1.58 -12.04 19.91
CA GLY A 78 -0.32 -12.18 20.64
C GLY A 78 0.93 -12.33 19.77
N GLU A 79 0.78 -12.39 18.45
CA GLU A 79 1.89 -12.18 17.51
C GLU A 79 2.13 -10.68 17.34
N GLU A 80 3.38 -10.26 17.56
CA GLU A 80 3.76 -8.86 17.49
C GLU A 80 4.08 -8.44 16.05
N HIS A 81 3.73 -7.20 15.71
CA HIS A 81 4.21 -6.52 14.50
C HIS A 81 3.84 -7.22 13.18
N ILE A 82 2.54 -7.35 12.90
CA ILE A 82 2.05 -7.45 11.53
C ILE A 82 2.26 -6.12 10.83
N ILE A 83 2.97 -6.13 9.70
CA ILE A 83 3.41 -4.97 8.94
C ILE A 83 2.60 -4.89 7.65
N VAL A 84 1.89 -3.78 7.46
CA VAL A 84 1.08 -3.52 6.27
C VAL A 84 1.67 -2.37 5.47
N GLU A 85 1.90 -2.61 4.18
CA GLU A 85 2.28 -1.60 3.19
C GLU A 85 1.05 -1.21 2.37
N VAL A 86 0.84 0.08 2.15
CA VAL A 86 -0.31 0.67 1.46
C VAL A 86 0.16 1.28 0.14
N LYS A 87 -0.46 0.86 -0.96
CA LYS A 87 -0.27 1.46 -2.28
C LYS A 87 -1.61 1.83 -2.89
N CYS A 88 -1.55 2.63 -3.94
CA CYS A 88 -2.73 3.10 -4.64
C CYS A 88 -2.59 2.88 -6.14
N LEU A 89 -3.74 2.67 -6.80
CA LEU A 89 -3.79 2.71 -8.26
C LEU A 89 -3.24 4.03 -8.80
N GLN A 90 -2.55 3.93 -9.92
CA GLN A 90 -2.16 5.05 -10.75
C GLN A 90 -3.29 5.37 -11.73
N SER A 91 -3.95 6.50 -11.53
CA SER A 91 -5.20 6.86 -12.21
C SER A 91 -5.07 6.90 -13.74
N ASN A 92 -3.87 7.17 -14.28
CA ASN A 92 -3.60 7.16 -15.72
C ASN A 92 -3.53 5.76 -16.35
N TYR A 93 -3.52 4.70 -15.54
CA TYR A 93 -3.51 3.30 -16.00
C TYR A 93 -4.85 2.59 -15.78
N VAL A 94 -5.87 3.29 -15.29
CA VAL A 94 -7.18 2.70 -15.03
C VAL A 94 -8.03 2.68 -16.29
N GLU A 95 -8.55 1.51 -16.62
CA GLU A 95 -9.47 1.28 -17.73
C GLU A 95 -10.71 0.56 -17.21
N ALA A 96 -11.88 0.92 -17.75
CA ALA A 96 -13.15 0.25 -17.47
C ALA A 96 -13.74 -0.31 -18.77
N ARG A 97 -14.21 -1.55 -18.73
CA ARG A 97 -14.79 -2.26 -19.88
C ARG A 97 -16.10 -2.93 -19.48
N ASN A 98 -17.15 -2.68 -20.24
CA ASN A 98 -18.41 -3.41 -20.06
C ASN A 98 -18.28 -4.83 -20.61
N THR A 99 -18.66 -5.83 -19.83
CA THR A 99 -18.74 -7.21 -20.27
C THR A 99 -20.07 -7.48 -20.97
N LEU A 100 -20.17 -8.63 -21.66
CA LEU A 100 -21.43 -9.06 -22.30
C LEU A 100 -22.55 -9.33 -21.28
N SER A 101 -22.21 -9.59 -20.01
CA SER A 101 -23.17 -9.75 -18.91
C SER A 101 -23.66 -8.43 -18.34
N GLY A 102 -23.12 -7.29 -18.77
CA GLY A 102 -23.46 -5.96 -18.24
C GLY A 102 -22.70 -5.56 -16.99
N GLU A 103 -21.71 -6.36 -16.59
CA GLU A 103 -20.80 -6.05 -15.49
C GLU A 103 -19.66 -5.14 -15.97
N VAL A 104 -19.16 -4.27 -15.10
CA VAL A 104 -18.01 -3.44 -15.42
C VAL A 104 -16.76 -4.13 -14.91
N HIS A 105 -15.84 -4.44 -15.82
CA HIS A 105 -14.53 -4.96 -15.50
C HIS A 105 -13.50 -3.84 -15.57
N TYR A 106 -12.73 -3.68 -14.50
CA TYR A 106 -11.68 -2.70 -14.37
C TYR A 106 -10.31 -3.35 -14.48
N THR A 107 -9.38 -2.64 -15.07
CA THR A 107 -7.95 -2.98 -15.01
C THR A 107 -7.18 -1.75 -14.61
N GLY A 108 -6.15 -1.92 -13.78
CA GLY A 108 -5.33 -0.83 -13.27
C GLY A 108 -3.90 -1.27 -13.00
N LYS A 109 -3.07 -0.30 -12.64
CA LYS A 109 -1.70 -0.55 -12.21
C LYS A 109 -1.38 0.23 -10.96
N TYR A 110 -0.48 -0.29 -10.15
CA TYR A 110 0.11 0.41 -9.01
C TYR A 110 1.61 0.13 -8.96
N GLN A 111 2.33 1.03 -8.30
CA GLN A 111 3.76 0.85 -8.02
C GLN A 111 3.94 0.25 -6.62
N CYS A 112 4.76 -0.79 -6.53
CA CYS A 112 5.18 -1.45 -5.29
C CYS A 112 6.67 -1.15 -5.03
N ASP A 113 7.01 0.13 -5.12
CA ASP A 113 8.36 0.65 -4.92
C ASP A 113 8.44 1.42 -3.60
N ALA A 114 9.64 1.48 -3.02
CA ALA A 114 10.00 2.47 -2.01
C ALA A 114 9.96 3.89 -2.60
N SER A 115 9.67 4.88 -1.75
CA SER A 115 9.64 6.30 -2.13
C SER A 115 11.02 6.82 -2.56
N ASP A 116 12.08 6.34 -1.91
CA ASP A 116 13.46 6.73 -2.14
C ASP A 116 14.32 5.58 -2.67
N ARG A 117 15.36 5.96 -3.44
CA ARG A 117 16.42 5.01 -3.82
C ARG A 117 17.22 4.62 -2.58
N ARG A 118 17.47 3.32 -2.45
CA ARG A 118 18.13 2.71 -1.30
C ARG A 118 19.15 1.68 -1.74
N GLU A 119 20.02 1.34 -0.81
CA GLU A 119 21.04 0.32 -0.96
C GLU A 119 20.63 -0.92 -0.18
N ILE A 120 20.65 -2.08 -0.84
CA ILE A 120 20.29 -3.38 -0.25
C ILE A 120 21.50 -4.30 -0.32
N GLU A 121 21.84 -4.91 0.80
CA GLU A 121 22.87 -5.96 0.87
C GLU A 121 22.21 -7.35 0.72
N LEU A 122 22.61 -8.09 -0.31
CA LEU A 122 22.17 -9.46 -0.56
C LEU A 122 23.01 -10.44 0.27
N ASP A 123 22.51 -11.66 0.48
CA ASP A 123 23.23 -12.71 1.25
C ASP A 123 24.57 -13.12 0.62
N SER A 124 24.76 -12.81 -0.67
CA SER A 124 26.03 -12.98 -1.38
C SER A 124 27.10 -11.95 -1.00
N GLY A 125 26.75 -10.91 -0.24
CA GLY A 125 27.54 -9.71 0.00
C GLY A 125 27.53 -8.72 -1.17
N GLU A 126 26.72 -8.96 -2.21
CA GLU A 126 26.46 -8.00 -3.28
C GLU A 126 25.58 -6.88 -2.77
N THR A 127 25.86 -5.66 -3.23
CA THR A 127 25.09 -4.48 -2.88
C THR A 127 24.34 -3.96 -4.12
N VAL A 128 23.03 -3.75 -3.98
CA VAL A 128 22.14 -3.31 -5.06
C VAL A 128 21.51 -1.97 -4.71
N GLU A 129 21.74 -0.96 -5.53
CA GLU A 129 21.01 0.31 -5.44
C GLU A 129 19.69 0.23 -6.22
N THR A 130 18.55 0.30 -5.53
CA THR A 130 17.23 0.12 -6.14
C THR A 130 16.15 0.95 -5.45
N THR A 131 14.96 1.00 -6.03
CA THR A 131 13.71 1.42 -5.38
C THR A 131 12.78 0.24 -5.11
N LEU A 132 13.13 -0.96 -5.56
CA LEU A 132 12.29 -2.15 -5.37
C LEU A 132 12.28 -2.57 -3.90
N LEU A 133 11.10 -2.96 -3.42
CA LEU A 133 10.90 -3.53 -2.08
C LEU A 133 11.47 -4.96 -2.00
N GLU A 134 11.93 -5.37 -0.82
CA GLU A 134 12.40 -6.74 -0.60
C GLU A 134 11.24 -7.66 -0.23
N VAL A 135 11.35 -8.92 -0.66
CA VAL A 135 10.48 -9.98 -0.17
C VAL A 135 10.73 -10.15 1.34
N GLY A 136 9.65 -10.12 2.12
CA GLY A 136 9.67 -10.17 3.58
C GLY A 136 9.85 -8.82 4.28
N GLU A 137 9.94 -7.71 3.55
CA GLU A 137 10.10 -6.37 4.16
C GLU A 137 8.82 -5.87 4.89
N PHE A 138 7.67 -6.37 4.46
CA PHE A 138 6.37 -6.20 5.09
C PHE A 138 5.61 -7.53 4.96
N ASP A 139 4.50 -7.70 5.68
CA ASP A 139 3.73 -8.94 5.64
C ASP A 139 2.64 -8.88 4.57
N ILE A 140 1.87 -7.80 4.56
CA ILE A 140 0.68 -7.66 3.72
C ILE A 140 0.75 -6.35 2.93
N LEU A 141 0.46 -6.44 1.64
CA LEU A 141 0.19 -5.28 0.79
C LEU A 141 -1.30 -4.99 0.78
N ALA A 142 -1.69 -3.75 1.03
CA ALA A 142 -3.03 -3.22 0.81
C ALA A 142 -3.02 -2.25 -0.39
N VAL A 143 -3.82 -2.54 -1.43
CA VAL A 143 -3.94 -1.69 -2.61
C VAL A 143 -5.29 -0.99 -2.60
N GLY A 144 -5.29 0.33 -2.42
CA GLY A 144 -6.47 1.17 -2.55
C GLY A 144 -6.94 1.23 -4.01
N ILE A 145 -8.14 0.72 -4.27
CA ILE A 145 -8.75 0.63 -5.61
C ILE A 145 -9.82 1.70 -5.86
N PHE A 146 -9.67 2.87 -5.23
CA PHE A 146 -10.61 3.99 -5.32
C PHE A 146 -11.01 4.32 -6.77
N GLU A 147 -10.07 4.33 -7.72
CA GLU A 147 -10.32 4.66 -9.12
C GLU A 147 -11.24 3.71 -9.87
N PHE A 148 -11.44 2.49 -9.37
CA PHE A 148 -12.36 1.56 -10.01
C PHE A 148 -13.81 1.97 -9.74
N GLY A 149 -14.16 2.28 -8.49
CA GLY A 149 -15.55 2.56 -8.08
C GLY A 149 -15.87 4.01 -7.69
N ASN A 150 -14.86 4.86 -7.52
CA ASN A 150 -14.92 6.11 -6.73
C ASN A 150 -15.37 5.88 -5.28
N GLU A 151 -15.04 4.71 -4.74
CA GLU A 151 -15.32 4.31 -3.36
C GLU A 151 -14.04 3.71 -2.77
N TRP A 152 -13.78 4.01 -1.50
CA TRP A 152 -12.62 3.45 -0.81
C TRP A 152 -12.86 1.97 -0.54
N ASN A 153 -12.20 1.15 -1.35
CA ASN A 153 -12.10 -0.30 -1.19
C ASN A 153 -10.62 -0.68 -1.35
N PHE A 154 -10.26 -1.83 -0.81
CA PHE A 154 -8.91 -2.35 -0.82
C PHE A 154 -8.91 -3.79 -1.29
N VAL A 155 -7.85 -4.18 -1.98
CA VAL A 155 -7.49 -5.59 -2.12
C VAL A 155 -6.15 -5.83 -1.46
N PHE A 156 -5.90 -7.07 -1.05
CA PHE A 156 -4.80 -7.44 -0.19
C PHE A 156 -4.02 -8.61 -0.76
N ALA A 157 -2.70 -8.64 -0.61
CA ALA A 157 -1.87 -9.80 -0.96
C ALA A 157 -0.78 -9.98 0.10
N LYS A 158 -0.34 -11.22 0.35
CA LYS A 158 0.88 -11.46 1.13
C LYS A 158 2.07 -10.94 0.33
N ASN A 159 3.06 -10.40 1.01
CA ASN A 159 4.29 -9.94 0.40
C ASN A 159 4.98 -11.04 -0.41
N GLU A 160 5.05 -12.25 0.13
CA GLU A 160 5.72 -13.39 -0.50
C GLU A 160 5.06 -13.89 -1.79
N ASP A 161 3.77 -13.60 -1.98
CA ASP A 161 3.01 -13.96 -3.20
C ASP A 161 3.21 -12.92 -4.32
N LEU A 162 3.81 -11.78 -4.02
CA LEU A 162 4.01 -10.72 -5.01
C LEU A 162 5.02 -11.17 -6.08
N PRO A 163 4.71 -10.92 -7.37
CA PRO A 163 5.65 -11.18 -8.45
C PRO A 163 7.00 -10.50 -8.22
N LYS A 164 8.08 -11.26 -8.37
CA LYS A 164 9.43 -10.74 -8.29
C LYS A 164 9.87 -10.06 -9.59
N THR A 165 10.89 -9.23 -9.51
CA THR A 165 11.44 -8.56 -10.68
C THR A 165 12.16 -9.55 -11.60
N THR A 166 11.96 -9.37 -12.91
CA THR A 166 12.69 -10.10 -13.96
C THR A 166 13.59 -9.19 -14.77
N TYR A 167 13.84 -7.97 -14.26
CA TYR A 167 14.61 -6.97 -14.98
C TYR A 167 16.08 -7.38 -15.07
N HIS A 168 16.54 -7.58 -16.30
CA HIS A 168 17.85 -8.15 -16.64
C HIS A 168 19.08 -7.39 -16.11
N SER A 169 18.93 -6.16 -15.60
CA SER A 169 20.04 -5.45 -14.96
C SER A 169 20.32 -5.93 -13.54
N TYR A 170 19.38 -6.62 -12.90
CA TYR A 170 19.56 -7.25 -11.60
C TYR A 170 20.19 -8.64 -11.77
N SER A 171 21.08 -9.01 -10.85
CA SER A 171 21.60 -10.38 -10.73
C SER A 171 20.47 -11.35 -10.41
N GLU A 172 20.66 -12.65 -10.66
CA GLU A 172 19.65 -13.68 -10.33
C GLU A 172 19.32 -13.66 -8.81
N ALA A 173 20.33 -13.47 -7.96
CA ALA A 173 20.15 -13.33 -6.52
C ALA A 173 19.29 -12.11 -6.14
N ALA A 174 19.47 -10.98 -6.83
CA ALA A 174 18.63 -9.80 -6.63
C ALA A 174 17.20 -10.02 -7.15
N GLN A 175 17.05 -10.68 -8.31
CA GLN A 175 15.73 -11.01 -8.86
C GLN A 175 14.93 -11.92 -7.92
N ASP A 176 15.58 -12.83 -7.20
CA ASP A 176 14.93 -13.71 -6.23
C ASP A 176 14.52 -13.00 -4.92
N ARG A 177 15.01 -11.79 -4.67
CA ARG A 177 14.72 -11.02 -3.44
C ARG A 177 13.88 -9.77 -3.65
N LEU A 178 13.85 -9.22 -4.86
CA LEU A 178 13.20 -7.94 -5.12
C LEU A 178 11.82 -8.11 -5.74
N ILE A 179 10.84 -7.46 -5.15
CA ILE A 179 9.47 -7.37 -5.66
C ILE A 179 9.47 -6.55 -6.94
N LYS A 180 8.64 -6.93 -7.91
CA LYS A 180 8.47 -6.20 -9.16
C LYS A 180 7.91 -4.80 -8.87
N GLY A 181 8.48 -3.76 -9.48
CA GLY A 181 8.03 -2.40 -9.16
C GLY A 181 6.63 -2.04 -9.64
N MET A 182 6.16 -2.61 -10.77
CA MET A 182 4.85 -2.28 -11.34
C MET A 182 3.96 -3.53 -11.44
N HIS A 183 2.80 -3.46 -10.81
CA HIS A 183 1.83 -4.55 -10.75
C HIS A 183 0.57 -4.21 -11.55
N ASN A 184 -0.05 -5.24 -12.11
CA ASN A 184 -1.38 -5.14 -12.69
C ASN A 184 -2.40 -5.66 -11.69
N ILE A 185 -3.59 -5.09 -11.72
CA ILE A 185 -4.74 -5.54 -10.94
C ILE A 185 -5.99 -5.44 -11.81
N GLU A 186 -6.86 -6.43 -11.66
CA GLU A 186 -8.14 -6.53 -12.33
C GLU A 186 -9.25 -6.52 -11.27
N TYR A 187 -10.43 -6.00 -11.59
CA TYR A 187 -11.57 -6.00 -10.67
C TYR A 187 -12.90 -6.15 -11.41
N PRO A 188 -13.81 -7.08 -11.02
CA PRO A 188 -13.68 -8.03 -9.90
C PRO A 188 -12.48 -8.97 -10.02
N LEU A 189 -11.99 -9.47 -8.89
CA LEU A 189 -10.80 -10.32 -8.85
C LEU A 189 -11.07 -11.65 -9.58
N PRO A 190 -10.16 -12.12 -10.45
CA PRO A 190 -10.26 -13.46 -11.04
C PRO A 190 -10.04 -14.55 -9.98
N ASP A 191 -10.57 -15.75 -10.23
CA ASP A 191 -10.50 -16.88 -9.27
C ASP A 191 -9.07 -17.29 -8.88
N ASP A 192 -8.09 -17.06 -9.75
CA ASP A 192 -6.67 -17.36 -9.56
C ASP A 192 -5.85 -16.13 -9.11
N SER A 193 -6.53 -15.07 -8.67
CA SER A 193 -5.91 -13.86 -8.13
C SER A 193 -5.08 -14.15 -6.88
N ILE A 194 -3.88 -13.57 -6.81
CA ILE A 194 -3.08 -13.49 -5.57
C ILE A 194 -3.65 -12.48 -4.57
N TYR A 195 -4.55 -11.61 -5.03
CA TYR A 195 -5.22 -10.63 -4.19
C TYR A 195 -6.50 -11.19 -3.60
N SER A 196 -6.87 -10.70 -2.43
CA SER A 196 -8.11 -10.96 -1.68
C SER A 196 -8.82 -9.65 -1.37
N GLU A 197 -10.15 -9.65 -1.30
CA GLU A 197 -10.92 -8.50 -0.79
C GLU A 197 -10.98 -8.45 0.75
N ASN A 198 -10.45 -9.47 1.42
CA ASN A 198 -10.43 -9.59 2.88
C ASN A 198 -9.00 -9.82 3.37
N ILE A 199 -8.51 -8.91 4.21
CA ILE A 199 -7.18 -8.96 4.80
C ILE A 199 -7.02 -10.06 5.84
N TRP A 200 -8.09 -10.42 6.58
CA TRP A 200 -7.96 -11.23 7.79
C TRP A 200 -7.48 -12.66 7.57
N PRO A 201 -7.93 -13.39 6.53
CA PRO A 201 -7.36 -14.71 6.23
C PRO A 201 -5.85 -14.66 5.96
N LEU A 202 -5.37 -13.58 5.32
CA LEU A 202 -3.94 -13.39 5.06
C LEU A 202 -3.17 -13.13 6.35
N VAL A 203 -3.72 -12.31 7.26
CA VAL A 203 -3.13 -12.11 8.60
C VAL A 203 -3.04 -13.42 9.37
N GLU A 204 -4.12 -14.22 9.38
CA GLU A 204 -4.15 -15.50 10.07
C GLU A 204 -3.13 -16.49 9.50
N GLU A 205 -2.95 -16.51 8.18
CA GLU A 205 -1.94 -17.32 7.50
C GLU A 205 -0.52 -16.84 7.86
N THR A 206 -0.24 -15.54 7.77
CA THR A 206 1.05 -14.95 8.16
C THR A 206 1.42 -15.30 9.60
N VAL A 207 0.47 -15.20 10.53
CA VAL A 207 0.71 -15.54 11.94
C VAL A 207 0.96 -17.03 12.13
N ALA A 208 0.28 -17.90 11.36
CA ALA A 208 0.47 -19.34 11.46
C ALA A 208 1.81 -19.82 10.88
N GLU A 209 2.44 -19.03 10.01
CA GLU A 209 3.73 -19.32 9.38
C GLU A 209 4.95 -18.91 10.23
N ARG A 210 4.73 -18.08 11.26
CA ARG A 210 5.75 -17.63 12.23
C ARG A 210 5.92 -18.62 13.39
#